data_AF-A0A7W4H3B9-F1
#
_entry.id   AF-A0A7W4H3B9-F1
#
_cell.length_a   1.000
_cell.length_b   1.000
_cell.length_c   1.000
_cell.angle_alpha   90.00
_cell.angle_beta   90.00
_cell.angle_gamma   90.00
#
_symmetry.space_group_name_H-M   'P 1'
#
loop_
_entity.id
_entity.type
_entity.pdbx_description
1 polymer ?
#
loop_
_entity_poly.entity_id
_entity_poly.type
_entity_poly.pdbx_seq_one_letter_code
_entity_poly.pdbx_strand_id
1 'polypeptide(L)' 'MRVLLMLLAIGLGSLCGGVLLTLLLLPLWGWLDNRIGIEALGHSGPAPWCYGLSIGVLALLGIILLARALRRA' A
#
# COMPACT_ATOMS: atom_id res chain seq x y z
N MET A 1 22.64 -4.26 11.05
CA MET A 1 22.61 -3.25 9.96
C MET A 1 21.85 -3.72 8.70
N ARG A 2 22.16 -4.89 8.10
CA ARG A 2 21.54 -5.34 6.84
C ARG A 2 20.01 -5.38 6.85
N VAL A 3 19.40 -5.94 7.89
CA VAL A 3 17.93 -6.01 8.03
C VAL A 3 17.30 -4.63 8.13
N LEU A 4 17.93 -3.71 8.87
CA LEU A 4 17.46 -2.33 8.97
C LEU A 4 17.43 -1.63 7.61
N LEU A 5 18.48 -1.78 6.80
CA LEU A 5 18.52 -1.23 5.44
C LEU A 5 17.42 -1.81 4.54
N MET A 6 17.13 -3.11 4.67
CA MET A 6 16.04 -3.76 3.94
C MET A 6 14.67 -3.23 4.37
N LEU A 7 14.44 -3.05 5.68
CA LEU A 7 13.19 -2.48 6.19
C LEU A 7 13.00 -1.03 5.73
N LEU A 8 14.07 -0.23 5.71
CA LEU A 8 14.04 1.13 5.15
C LEU A 8 13.70 1.13 3.66
N ALA A 9 14.32 0.23 2.88
CA ALA A 9 14.03 0.09 1.45
C ALA A 9 12.57 -0.34 1.20
N ILE A 10 12.05 -1.28 2.00
CA ILE A 10 10.64 -1.69 1.94
C ILE A 10 9.73 -0.51 2.27
N GLY A 11 10.02 0.24 3.33
CA GLY A 11 9.23 1.41 3.74
C GLY A 11 9.17 2.48 2.65
N LEU A 12 10.32 2.86 2.10
CA LEU A 12 10.40 3.86 1.03
C LEU A 12 9.74 3.38 -0.25
N GLY A 13 9.99 2.12 -0.64
CA GLY A 13 9.35 1.51 -1.80
C GLY A 13 7.83 1.43 -1.66
N SER A 14 7.33 1.15 -0.46
CA SER A 14 5.88 1.08 -0.18
C SER A 14 5.23 2.46 -0.18
N LEU A 15 5.93 3.51 0.26
CA LEU A 15 5.46 4.89 0.17
C LEU A 15 5.22 5.30 -1.29
N CYS A 16 6.23 5.16 -2.15
CA CYS A 16 6.10 5.50 -3.57
C CYS A 16 5.13 4.56 -4.30
N GLY A 17 5.29 3.26 -4.09
CA GLY A 17 4.46 2.23 -4.73
C GLY A 17 3.00 2.30 -4.28
N GLY A 18 2.72 2.66 -3.02
CA GLY A 18 1.37 2.76 -2.49
C GLY A 18 0.57 3.91 -3.09
N VAL A 19 1.23 5.04 -3.39
CA VAL A 19 0.62 6.16 -4.13
C VAL A 19 0.23 5.70 -5.55
N LEU A 20 1.16 5.08 -6.27
CA LEU A 20 0.91 4.56 -7.62
C LEU A 20 -0.19 3.50 -7.62
N LEU A 21 -0.18 2.58 -6.64
CA LEU A 21 -1.20 1.55 -6.48
C LEU A 21 -2.57 2.15 -6.20
N THR A 22 -2.63 3.20 -5.37
CA THR A 22 -3.89 3.91 -5.08
C THR A 22 -4.49 4.47 -6.37
N LEU A 23 -3.67 5.13 -7.21
CA LEU A 23 -4.11 5.69 -8.48
C LEU A 23 -4.49 4.59 -9.50
N LEU A 24 -3.74 3.49 -9.53
CA LEU A 24 -4.06 2.35 -10.38
C LEU A 24 -5.41 1.72 -10.00
N LEU A 25 -5.74 1.74 -8.72
CA LEU A 25 -7.00 1.21 -8.16
C LEU A 25 -8.15 2.22 -8.17
N LEU A 26 -8.03 3.37 -8.83
CA LEU A 26 -9.13 4.35 -8.97
C LEU A 26 -10.48 3.73 -9.38
N PRO A 27 -10.55 2.80 -10.36
CA PRO A 27 -11.81 2.17 -10.72
C PRO A 27 -12.43 1.35 -9.57
N LEU A 28 -11.60 0.72 -8.74
CA LEU A 28 -12.03 -0.07 -7.60
C LEU A 28 -12.54 0.84 -6.47
N TRP A 29 -11.83 1.95 -6.19
CA TRP A 29 -12.28 2.94 -5.21
C TRP A 29 -13.61 3.56 -5.60
N GLY A 30 -13.77 3.94 -6.88
CA GLY A 30 -15.05 4.46 -7.37
C GLY A 30 -16.16 3.42 -7.34
N TRP A 31 -15.85 2.14 -7.53
CA TRP A 31 -16.83 1.07 -7.37
C TRP A 31 -17.31 0.95 -5.90
N LEU A 32 -16.41 1.08 -4.92
CA LEU A 32 -16.74 1.09 -3.49
C LEU A 32 -17.70 2.23 -3.12
N ASP A 33 -17.46 3.44 -3.62
CA ASP A 33 -18.38 4.58 -3.46
C ASP A 33 -19.76 4.25 -4.01
N ASN A 34 -19.80 3.84 -5.29
CA ASN A 34 -21.05 3.71 -6.03
C ASN A 34 -21.89 2.49 -5.65
N ARG A 35 -21.27 1.42 -5.12
CA ARG A 35 -21.96 0.16 -4.81
C ARG A 35 -22.11 -0.12 -3.34
N ILE A 36 -21.14 0.27 -2.53
CA ILE A 36 -21.08 -0.07 -1.11
C ILE A 36 -21.35 1.18 -0.25
N GLY A 37 -21.25 2.39 -0.82
CA GLY A 37 -21.43 3.63 -0.09
C GLY A 37 -20.26 3.96 0.85
N ILE A 38 -19.08 3.38 0.59
CA ILE A 38 -17.86 3.69 1.33
C ILE A 38 -17.15 4.84 0.61
N GLU A 39 -17.08 6.00 1.28
CA GLU A 39 -16.41 7.22 0.78
C GLU A 39 -14.89 7.00 0.55
N ALA A 40 -14.56 6.54 -0.65
CA ALA A 40 -13.21 6.24 -1.12
C ALA A 40 -12.66 7.34 -2.04
N LEU A 41 -13.50 8.00 -2.82
CA LEU A 41 -13.15 9.16 -3.65
C LEU A 41 -13.87 10.42 -3.15
N GLY A 42 -13.09 11.37 -2.60
CA GLY A 42 -13.58 12.69 -2.24
C GLY A 42 -13.43 13.71 -3.37
N HIS A 43 -13.82 14.97 -3.11
CA HIS A 43 -13.70 16.06 -4.08
C HIS A 43 -12.28 16.29 -4.63
N SER A 44 -11.25 15.94 -3.85
CA SER A 44 -9.84 16.12 -4.20
C SER A 44 -9.15 14.82 -4.63
N GLY A 45 -9.91 13.77 -4.94
CA GLY A 45 -9.39 12.44 -5.28
C GLY A 45 -9.49 11.43 -4.12
N PRO A 46 -8.66 10.38 -4.11
CA PRO A 46 -8.76 9.31 -3.12
C PRO A 46 -8.66 9.83 -1.68
N ALA A 47 -9.48 9.27 -0.79
CA ALA A 47 -9.43 9.57 0.63
C ALA A 47 -8.06 9.15 1.23
N PRO A 48 -7.58 9.80 2.31
CA PRO A 48 -6.28 9.48 2.93
C PRO A 48 -6.10 8.00 3.29
N TRP A 49 -7.19 7.33 3.69
CA TRP A 49 -7.16 5.92 4.05
C TRP A 49 -6.90 4.99 2.85
N CYS A 50 -7.25 5.40 1.62
CA CYS A 50 -6.94 4.62 0.41
C CYS A 50 -5.43 4.52 0.18
N TYR A 51 -4.71 5.63 0.41
CA TYR A 51 -3.25 5.65 0.39
C TYR A 51 -2.66 4.82 1.53
N GLY A 52 -3.15 5.02 2.76
CA GLY A 52 -2.72 4.26 3.93
C GLY A 52 -2.87 2.75 3.73
N LEU A 53 -3.99 2.32 3.16
CA LEU A 53 -4.28 0.91 2.87
C LEU A 53 -3.33 0.37 1.80
N SER A 54 -3.14 1.08 0.68
CA SER A 54 -2.24 0.67 -0.40
C SER A 54 -0.78 0.58 0.06
N ILE A 55 -0.30 1.58 0.81
CA ILE A 55 1.04 1.59 1.41
C ILE A 55 1.19 0.43 2.39
N GLY A 56 0.21 0.24 3.27
CA GLY A 56 0.21 -0.81 4.29
C GLY A 56 0.25 -2.22 3.70
N VAL A 57 -0.53 -2.47 2.64
CA VAL A 57 -0.54 -3.76 1.93
C VAL A 57 0.83 -4.06 1.32
N LEU A 58 1.46 -3.09 0.65
CA LEU A 58 2.80 -3.27 0.07
C LEU A 58 3.88 -3.46 1.14
N ALA A 59 3.82 -2.69 2.21
CA ALA A 59 4.76 -2.80 3.32
C ALA A 59 4.66 -4.17 4.00
N LEU A 60 3.43 -4.63 4.29
CA LEU A 60 3.17 -5.92 4.89
C LEU A 60 3.66 -7.06 3.98
N LEU A 61 3.37 -7.00 2.68
CA LEU A 61 3.86 -7.98 1.71
C LEU A 61 5.39 -8.03 1.70
N GLY A 62 6.05 -6.87 1.64
CA GLY A 62 7.51 -6.76 1.68
C GLY A 62 8.12 -7.38 2.95
N ILE A 63 7.53 -7.08 4.12
CA ILE A 63 7.95 -7.65 5.41
C ILE A 63 7.77 -9.16 5.43
N ILE A 64 6.63 -9.68 4.95
CA ILE A 64 6.38 -11.13 4.88
C ILE A 64 7.42 -11.82 3.98
N LEU A 65 7.71 -11.25 2.81
CA LEU A 65 8.71 -11.81 1.89
C LEU A 65 10.12 -11.79 2.50
N LEU A 66 10.49 -10.69 3.17
CA LEU A 66 11.76 -10.59 3.89
C LEU A 66 11.84 -11.63 5.02
N ALA A 67 10.80 -11.76 5.84
CA ALA A 67 10.75 -12.75 6.92
C ALA A 67 10.88 -14.18 6.37
N ARG A 68 10.25 -14.49 5.23
CA ARG A 68 10.40 -15.79 4.56
C ARG A 68 11.80 -16.00 4.03
N ALA A 69 12.43 -14.98 3.47
CA ALA A 69 13.81 -15.06 2.98
C ALA A 69 14.81 -15.30 4.13
N LEU A 70 14.64 -14.60 5.25
CA LEU A 70 15.48 -14.76 6.44
C LEU A 70 15.32 -16.13 7.12
N ARG A 71 14.14 -16.76 7.03
CA ARG A 71 13.90 -18.12 7.54
C ARG A 71 14.50 -19.22 6.66
N ARG A 72 14.89 -18.91 5.42
CA ARG A 72 15.45 -19.87 4.46
C ARG A 72 16.98 -19.82 4.38
N ALA A 73 17.60 -18.77 4.93
CA ALA A 73 19.05 -18.59 5.00
C ALA A 73 19.59 -19.20 6.29
#